data_AF-B4M0D0-F1
#
_entry.id   AF-B4M0D0-F1
#
_cell.length_a   1.000
_cell.length_b   1.000
_cell.length_c   1.000
_cell.angle_alpha   90.00
_cell.angle_beta   90.00
_cell.angle_gamma   90.00
#
_symmetry.space_group_name_H-M   'P 1'
#
loop_
_entity.id
_entity.type
_entity.pdbx_description
1 polymer ?
#
loop_
_entity_poly.entity_id
_entity_poly.type
_entity_poly.pdbx_seq_one_letter_code
_entity_poly.pdbx_strand_id
1 'polypeptide(L)'
;MSETHSSDDETDFKAVNTTNYQRIQEKVEKINYADGIADGREQVFQTSFDQGYVDGLRTGIELAKFPAFFDVLKTSNMDETLSKEHLAYEEMKLSNPTDKSHFKYLEHQSEPLSVVSEKQNVYIDNLLEHCDEALQKTTNLFKSQAK
;
A
#
# COMPACT_ATOMS: atom_id res chain seq x y z
N MET A 1 34.57 -67.44 -29.37
CA MET A 1 35.07 -66.29 -30.14
C MET A 1 34.29 -65.09 -29.65
N SER A 2 34.98 -64.16 -29.00
CA SER A 2 34.41 -63.13 -28.12
C SER A 2 33.60 -62.08 -28.87
N GLU A 3 32.43 -61.73 -28.32
CA GLU A 3 31.62 -60.60 -28.74
C GLU A 3 32.38 -59.29 -28.51
N THR A 4 32.74 -58.62 -29.60
CA THR A 4 33.21 -57.23 -29.58
C THR A 4 32.00 -56.30 -29.72
N HIS A 5 31.19 -56.21 -28.68
CA HIS A 5 30.36 -55.03 -28.44
C HIS A 5 31.08 -54.16 -27.40
N SER A 6 30.75 -52.86 -27.34
CA SER A 6 31.19 -51.94 -26.28
C SER A 6 32.48 -51.16 -26.56
N SER A 7 32.45 -50.32 -27.60
CA SER A 7 33.18 -49.05 -27.54
C SER A 7 32.33 -47.93 -28.15
N ASP A 8 31.64 -48.19 -29.26
CA ASP A 8 30.81 -47.20 -29.96
C ASP A 8 29.51 -46.89 -29.17
N ASP A 9 28.86 -47.92 -28.62
CA ASP A 9 27.65 -47.79 -27.79
C ASP A 9 27.89 -46.99 -26.50
N GLU A 10 29.08 -47.09 -25.90
CA GLU A 10 29.41 -46.40 -24.65
C GLU A 10 29.67 -44.90 -24.89
N THR A 11 30.29 -44.55 -26.02
CA THR A 11 30.43 -43.16 -26.46
C THR A 11 29.10 -42.51 -26.84
N ASP A 12 28.23 -43.24 -27.54
CA ASP A 12 26.92 -42.71 -27.96
C ASP A 12 25.99 -42.55 -26.75
N PHE A 13 25.99 -43.51 -25.81
CA PHE A 13 25.28 -43.38 -24.54
C PHE A 13 25.74 -42.17 -23.73
N LYS A 14 27.05 -41.92 -23.64
CA LYS A 14 27.61 -40.77 -22.93
C LYS A 14 27.23 -39.45 -23.60
N ALA A 15 27.26 -39.39 -24.93
CA ALA A 15 26.85 -38.21 -25.70
C ALA A 15 25.36 -37.89 -25.49
N VAL A 16 24.48 -38.88 -25.62
CA VAL A 16 23.02 -38.72 -25.39
C VAL A 16 22.75 -38.28 -23.94
N ASN A 17 23.47 -38.83 -22.97
CA ASN A 17 23.28 -38.47 -21.57
C ASN A 17 23.76 -37.03 -21.27
N THR A 18 24.89 -36.60 -21.84
CA THR A 18 25.37 -35.21 -21.74
C THR A 18 24.41 -34.23 -22.41
N THR A 19 23.89 -34.53 -23.60
CA THR A 19 22.92 -33.67 -24.28
C THR A 19 21.59 -33.58 -23.53
N ASN A 20 21.12 -34.70 -22.96
CA ASN A 20 19.92 -34.67 -22.12
C ASN A 20 20.13 -33.87 -20.83
N TYR A 21 21.29 -34.01 -20.19
CA TYR A 21 21.63 -33.23 -19.01
C TYR A 21 21.68 -31.72 -19.29
N GLN A 22 22.32 -31.32 -20.41
CA GLN A 22 22.33 -29.92 -20.86
C GLN A 22 20.92 -29.38 -21.13
N ARG A 23 20.07 -30.16 -21.82
CA ARG A 23 18.66 -29.77 -22.04
C ARG A 23 17.86 -29.62 -20.75
N ILE A 24 18.15 -30.45 -19.74
CA ILE A 24 17.52 -30.33 -18.42
C ILE A 24 17.99 -29.04 -17.73
N GLN A 25 19.30 -28.76 -17.76
CA GLN A 25 19.85 -27.51 -17.22
C GLN A 25 19.25 -26.26 -17.88
N GLU A 26 19.21 -26.21 -19.22
CA GLU A 26 18.61 -25.09 -19.95
C GLU A 26 17.12 -24.89 -19.62
N LYS A 27 16.37 -25.99 -19.41
CA LYS A 27 14.97 -25.91 -18.99
C LYS A 27 14.84 -25.38 -17.56
N VAL A 28 15.68 -25.85 -16.65
CA VAL A 28 15.71 -25.37 -15.26
C VAL A 28 16.08 -23.89 -15.20
N GLU A 29 17.07 -23.45 -15.96
CA GLU A 29 17.45 -22.03 -16.05
C GLU A 29 16.30 -21.15 -16.56
N LYS A 30 15.58 -21.60 -17.60
CA LYS A 30 14.40 -20.87 -18.12
C LYS A 30 13.26 -20.80 -17.11
N ILE A 31 13.00 -21.89 -16.40
CA ILE A 31 11.98 -21.95 -15.35
C ILE A 31 12.38 -21.00 -14.21
N ASN A 32 13.60 -21.10 -13.70
CA ASN A 32 14.10 -20.24 -12.63
C ASN A 32 14.08 -18.76 -13.00
N TYR A 33 14.40 -18.42 -14.26
CA TYR A 33 14.27 -17.05 -14.75
C TYR A 33 12.81 -16.59 -14.78
N ALA A 34 11.89 -17.43 -15.28
CA ALA A 34 10.47 -17.11 -15.31
C ALA A 34 9.89 -16.93 -13.90
N ASP A 35 10.25 -17.81 -12.97
CA ASP A 35 9.86 -17.74 -11.55
C ASP A 35 10.42 -16.48 -10.90
N GLY A 36 11.71 -16.15 -11.10
CA GLY A 36 12.30 -14.93 -10.58
C GLY A 36 11.64 -13.64 -11.10
N ILE A 37 11.21 -13.62 -12.36
CA ILE A 37 10.44 -12.50 -12.91
C ILE A 37 9.03 -12.45 -12.31
N ALA A 38 8.40 -13.61 -12.05
CA ALA A 38 7.09 -13.67 -11.39
C ALA A 38 7.17 -13.17 -9.94
N ASP A 39 8.14 -13.64 -9.17
CA ASP A 39 8.42 -13.22 -7.80
C ASP A 39 8.70 -11.71 -7.72
N GLY A 40 9.50 -11.19 -8.66
CA GLY A 40 9.78 -9.76 -8.74
C GLY A 40 8.53 -8.92 -9.01
N ARG A 41 7.62 -9.38 -9.88
CA ARG A 41 6.33 -8.69 -10.10
C ARG A 41 5.43 -8.75 -8.86
N GLU A 42 5.37 -9.89 -8.20
CA GLU A 42 4.57 -10.07 -6.98
C GLU A 42 5.08 -9.17 -5.86
N GLN A 43 6.40 -9.07 -5.68
CA GLN A 43 7.02 -8.20 -4.68
C GLN A 43 6.68 -6.72 -4.93
N VAL A 44 6.77 -6.26 -6.18
CA VAL A 44 6.42 -4.89 -6.56
C VAL A 44 4.93 -4.63 -6.33
N PHE A 45 4.08 -5.58 -6.69
CA PHE A 45 2.64 -5.49 -6.43
C PHE A 45 2.36 -5.36 -4.93
N GLN A 46 2.89 -6.27 -4.10
CA GLN A 46 2.65 -6.27 -2.67
C GLN A 46 3.14 -4.98 -2.01
N THR A 47 4.34 -4.50 -2.38
CA THR A 47 4.87 -3.23 -1.89
C THR A 47 3.94 -2.07 -2.24
N SER A 48 3.40 -2.04 -3.47
CA SER A 48 2.49 -0.99 -3.88
C SER A 48 1.13 -1.05 -3.19
N PHE A 49 0.62 -2.27 -2.97
CA PHE A 49 -0.61 -2.51 -2.24
C PHE A 49 -0.48 -2.08 -0.78
N ASP A 50 0.59 -2.49 -0.10
CA ASP A 50 0.84 -2.17 1.30
C ASP A 50 0.92 -0.66 1.51
N GLN A 51 1.66 0.06 0.65
CA GLN A 51 1.74 1.52 0.74
C GLN A 51 0.38 2.18 0.52
N GLY A 52 -0.37 1.77 -0.51
CA GLY A 52 -1.69 2.30 -0.77
C GLY A 52 -2.68 2.02 0.37
N TYR A 53 -2.55 0.86 1.01
CA TYR A 53 -3.34 0.50 2.19
C TYR A 53 -3.00 1.38 3.39
N VAL A 54 -1.71 1.60 3.68
CA VAL A 54 -1.26 2.48 4.77
C VAL A 54 -1.78 3.91 4.56
N ASP A 55 -1.59 4.45 3.37
CA ASP A 55 -2.00 5.82 3.03
C ASP A 55 -3.52 5.99 3.12
N GLY A 56 -4.28 5.01 2.61
CA GLY A 56 -5.74 5.01 2.65
C GLY A 56 -6.29 4.83 4.06
N LEU A 57 -5.69 3.94 4.85
CA LEU A 57 -6.09 3.71 6.24
C LEU A 57 -5.82 4.94 7.11
N ARG A 58 -4.64 5.57 6.96
CA ARG A 58 -4.31 6.83 7.64
C ARG A 58 -5.33 7.90 7.31
N THR A 59 -5.62 8.10 6.02
CA THR A 59 -6.60 9.08 5.55
C THR A 59 -7.98 8.86 6.17
N GLY A 60 -8.49 7.61 6.09
CA GLY A 60 -9.80 7.28 6.62
C GLY A 60 -9.90 7.48 8.14
N ILE A 61 -8.89 7.03 8.89
CA ILE A 61 -8.88 7.16 10.36
C ILE A 61 -8.81 8.63 10.78
N GLU A 62 -7.87 9.40 10.22
CA GLU A 62 -7.67 10.79 10.63
C GLU A 62 -8.91 11.64 10.36
N LEU A 63 -9.55 11.47 9.21
CA LEU A 63 -10.77 12.20 8.85
C LEU A 63 -11.98 11.71 9.64
N ALA A 64 -12.09 10.41 9.95
CA ALA A 64 -13.24 9.86 10.67
C ALA A 64 -13.27 10.24 12.16
N LYS A 65 -12.14 10.65 12.76
CA LYS A 65 -12.09 11.09 14.16
C LYS A 65 -13.03 12.26 14.45
N PHE A 66 -13.06 13.26 13.58
CA PHE A 66 -13.87 14.47 13.78
C PHE A 66 -15.38 14.20 13.79
N PRO A 67 -15.99 13.61 12.73
CA PRO A 67 -17.42 13.36 12.72
C PRO A 67 -17.81 12.38 13.84
N ALA A 68 -17.02 11.33 14.09
CA ALA A 68 -17.29 10.39 15.17
C ALA A 68 -17.26 11.07 16.55
N PHE A 69 -16.29 11.95 16.79
CA PHE A 69 -16.19 12.70 18.04
C PHE A 69 -17.40 13.60 18.25
N PHE A 70 -17.79 14.39 17.24
CA PHE A 70 -18.94 15.26 17.36
C PHE A 70 -20.27 14.49 17.47
N ASP A 71 -20.41 13.35 16.79
CA ASP A 71 -21.59 12.51 16.90
C ASP A 71 -21.73 11.89 18.30
N VAL A 72 -20.63 11.44 18.90
CA VAL A 72 -20.64 11.00 20.31
C VAL A 72 -20.98 12.17 21.22
N LEU A 73 -20.37 13.34 21.00
CA LEU A 73 -20.63 14.51 21.83
C LEU A 73 -22.07 15.00 21.74
N LYS A 74 -22.76 14.87 20.60
CA LYS A 74 -24.21 15.21 20.46
C LYS A 74 -25.09 14.45 21.45
N THR A 75 -24.67 13.26 21.87
CA THR A 75 -25.38 12.44 22.87
C THR A 75 -25.06 12.82 24.32
N SER A 76 -24.06 13.68 24.52
CA SER A 76 -23.62 14.20 25.81
C SER A 76 -23.85 15.71 25.90
N ASN A 77 -23.85 16.29 27.11
CA ASN A 77 -23.94 17.75 27.22
C ASN A 77 -22.64 18.39 26.69
N MET A 78 -22.71 19.02 25.51
CA MET A 78 -21.60 19.79 24.94
C MET A 78 -21.34 21.07 25.76
N ASP A 79 -20.07 21.32 26.05
CA ASP A 79 -19.60 22.62 26.53
C ASP A 79 -19.77 23.68 25.42
N GLU A 80 -19.98 24.94 25.79
CA GLU A 80 -20.24 26.06 24.86
C GLU A 80 -19.11 26.21 23.82
N THR A 81 -17.86 25.93 24.22
CA THR A 81 -16.72 25.93 23.30
C THR A 81 -16.77 24.79 22.28
N LEU A 82 -17.17 23.59 22.69
CA LEU A 82 -17.27 22.44 21.77
C LEU A 82 -18.45 22.59 20.81
N SER A 83 -19.54 23.22 21.25
CA SER A 83 -20.67 23.57 20.37
C SER A 83 -20.26 24.57 19.28
N LYS A 84 -19.41 25.55 19.60
CA LYS A 84 -18.87 26.50 18.61
C LYS A 84 -17.94 25.81 17.62
N GLU A 85 -17.06 24.94 18.09
CA GLU A 85 -16.20 24.12 17.22
C GLU A 85 -17.02 23.17 16.33
N HIS A 86 -18.11 22.59 16.85
CA HIS A 86 -18.98 21.74 16.05
C HIS A 86 -19.59 22.49 14.86
N LEU A 87 -20.08 23.70 15.08
CA LEU A 87 -20.58 24.57 14.00
C LEU A 87 -19.47 24.92 13.00
N ALA A 88 -18.28 25.26 13.48
CA ALA A 88 -17.13 25.53 12.61
C ALA A 88 -16.76 24.31 11.75
N TYR A 89 -16.80 23.10 12.32
CA TYR A 89 -16.59 21.85 11.57
C TYR A 89 -17.66 21.63 10.49
N GLU A 90 -18.94 21.89 10.79
CA GLU A 90 -20.01 21.80 9.79
C GLU A 90 -19.86 22.86 8.67
N GLU A 91 -19.37 24.06 9.00
CA GLU A 91 -19.10 25.12 8.04
C GLU A 91 -17.94 24.80 7.08
N MET A 92 -16.96 24.00 7.51
CA MET A 92 -15.86 23.53 6.65
C MET A 92 -16.33 22.64 5.50
N LYS A 93 -17.51 22.02 5.61
CA LYS A 93 -18.09 21.12 4.60
C LYS A 93 -17.09 20.08 4.11
N LEU A 94 -16.34 19.49 5.05
CA LEU A 94 -15.42 18.41 4.74
C LEU A 94 -16.19 17.26 4.10
N SER A 95 -15.60 16.68 3.05
CA SER A 95 -16.16 15.50 2.40
C SER A 95 -16.10 14.30 3.35
N ASN A 96 -16.90 13.27 3.06
CA ASN A 96 -16.89 12.07 3.87
C ASN A 96 -15.47 11.46 3.89
N PRO A 97 -15.00 10.88 5.02
CA PRO A 97 -13.67 10.27 5.10
C PRO A 97 -13.36 9.23 4.01
N THR A 98 -14.39 8.58 3.46
CA THR A 98 -14.28 7.59 2.38
C THR A 98 -14.48 8.17 0.99
N ASP A 99 -14.61 9.49 0.86
CA ASP A 99 -14.83 10.16 -0.41
C ASP A 99 -13.57 10.11 -1.30
N LYS A 100 -13.79 9.90 -2.59
CA LYS A 100 -12.72 9.75 -3.59
C LYS A 100 -11.84 11.00 -3.69
N SER A 101 -12.37 12.18 -3.37
CA SER A 101 -11.64 13.45 -3.38
C SER A 101 -10.45 13.48 -2.42
N HIS A 102 -10.46 12.65 -1.37
CA HIS A 102 -9.35 12.56 -0.43
C HIS A 102 -8.16 11.76 -0.96
N PHE A 103 -8.30 11.05 -2.09
CA PHE A 103 -7.31 10.10 -2.55
C PHE A 103 -6.54 10.60 -3.78
N LYS A 104 -5.30 11.05 -3.55
CA LYS A 104 -4.42 11.67 -4.55
C LYS A 104 -3.89 10.70 -5.60
N TYR A 105 -3.96 9.39 -5.38
CA TYR A 105 -3.64 8.40 -6.41
C TYR A 105 -4.57 8.52 -7.64
N LEU A 106 -5.79 9.03 -7.48
CA LEU A 106 -6.72 9.22 -8.61
C LEU A 106 -6.26 10.35 -9.54
N GLU A 107 -5.59 11.36 -8.99
CA GLU A 107 -5.09 12.55 -9.69
C GLU A 107 -3.69 12.32 -10.29
N HIS A 108 -2.89 11.42 -9.70
CA HIS A 108 -1.47 11.21 -10.02
C HIS A 108 -1.13 9.79 -10.50
N GLN A 109 -2.00 9.17 -11.30
CA GLN A 109 -1.85 7.76 -11.75
C GLN A 109 -0.57 7.47 -12.55
N SER A 110 0.03 8.49 -13.17
CA SER A 110 1.26 8.35 -13.97
C SER A 110 2.54 8.57 -13.17
N GLU A 111 2.45 8.92 -11.88
CA GLU A 111 3.59 9.23 -11.05
C GLU A 111 4.07 8.00 -10.24
N PRO A 112 5.35 7.95 -9.84
CA PRO A 112 5.83 6.91 -8.95
C PRO A 112 5.05 6.89 -7.64
N LEU A 113 4.78 5.69 -7.12
CA LEU A 113 4.05 5.48 -5.86
C LEU A 113 4.60 6.32 -4.69
N SER A 114 5.92 6.46 -4.58
CA SER A 114 6.54 7.26 -3.53
C SER A 114 6.10 8.73 -3.57
N VAL A 115 5.97 9.30 -4.77
CA VAL A 115 5.54 10.69 -4.97
C VAL A 115 4.05 10.83 -4.70
N VAL A 116 3.24 9.86 -5.15
CA VAL A 116 1.80 9.83 -4.86
C VAL A 116 1.54 9.75 -3.36
N SER A 117 2.28 8.89 -2.65
CA SER A 117 2.21 8.74 -1.20
C SER A 117 2.61 10.03 -0.47
N GLU A 118 3.70 10.67 -0.90
CA GLU A 118 4.11 11.96 -0.33
C GLU A 118 3.03 13.03 -0.52
N LYS A 119 2.45 13.13 -1.71
CA LYS A 119 1.33 14.04 -1.99
C LYS A 119 0.09 13.74 -1.16
N GLN A 120 -0.22 12.45 -0.96
CA GLN A 120 -1.32 12.03 -0.09
C GLN A 120 -1.08 12.49 1.34
N ASN A 121 0.12 12.27 1.87
CA ASN A 121 0.48 12.66 3.22
C ASN A 121 0.45 14.18 3.40
N VAL A 122 1.03 14.94 2.46
CA VAL A 122 0.97 16.42 2.46
C VAL A 122 -0.48 16.92 2.41
N TYR A 123 -1.33 16.30 1.60
CA TYR A 123 -2.75 16.64 1.54
C TYR A 123 -3.44 16.47 2.90
N ILE A 124 -3.22 15.33 3.56
CA ILE A 124 -3.82 15.04 4.87
C ILE A 124 -3.25 15.96 5.94
N ASP A 125 -1.94 16.18 5.97
CA ASP A 125 -1.29 17.04 6.95
C ASP A 125 -1.79 18.48 6.84
N ASN A 126 -1.91 19.02 5.63
CA ASN A 126 -2.50 20.34 5.41
C ASN A 126 -3.96 20.39 5.89
N LEU A 127 -4.77 19.36 5.59
CA LEU A 127 -6.17 19.33 6.02
C LEU A 127 -6.29 19.27 7.54
N LEU A 128 -5.44 18.48 8.20
CA LEU A 128 -5.38 18.39 9.66
C LEU A 128 -4.89 19.68 10.30
N GLU A 129 -3.98 20.41 9.66
CA GLU A 129 -3.54 21.74 10.12
C GLU A 129 -4.69 22.74 10.08
N HIS A 130 -5.47 22.77 8.99
CA HIS A 130 -6.68 23.62 8.91
C HIS A 130 -7.72 23.23 9.97
N CYS A 131 -7.84 21.94 10.28
CA CYS A 131 -8.70 21.49 11.38
C CYS A 131 -8.15 21.91 12.75
N ASP A 132 -6.84 21.90 12.95
CA ASP A 132 -6.19 22.29 14.20
C ASP A 132 -6.34 23.79 14.48
N GLU A 133 -6.25 24.62 13.43
CA GLU A 133 -6.44 26.07 13.55
C GLU A 133 -7.87 26.44 13.98
N ALA A 134 -8.86 25.73 13.44
CA ALA A 134 -10.27 26.05 13.66
C ALA A 134 -10.93 25.25 14.78
N LEU A 135 -10.39 24.08 15.15
CA LEU A 135 -10.95 23.16 16.15
C LEU A 135 -9.94 22.85 17.27
N GLN A 136 -9.26 23.89 17.74
CA GLN A 136 -8.13 23.79 18.66
C GLN A 136 -8.38 22.90 19.88
N LYS A 137 -9.55 23.01 20.53
CA LYS A 137 -9.86 22.20 21.71
C LYS A 137 -10.00 20.73 21.33
N THR A 138 -10.75 20.45 20.26
CA THR A 138 -10.95 19.10 19.73
C THR A 138 -9.63 18.45 19.30
N THR A 139 -8.80 19.12 18.52
CA THR A 139 -7.50 18.57 18.10
C THR A 139 -6.52 18.43 19.26
N ASN A 140 -6.50 19.35 20.23
CA ASN A 140 -5.71 19.18 21.44
C ASN A 140 -6.13 17.96 22.25
N LEU A 141 -7.43 17.64 22.31
CA LEU A 141 -7.91 16.40 22.94
C LEU A 141 -7.36 15.17 22.24
N PHE A 142 -7.39 15.12 20.90
CA PHE A 142 -6.81 14.00 20.14
C PHE A 142 -5.30 13.84 20.36
N LYS A 143 -4.55 14.95 20.43
CA LYS A 143 -3.10 14.95 20.71
C LYS A 143 -2.80 14.52 22.15
N SER A 144 -3.65 14.91 23.11
CA SER A 144 -3.43 14.64 24.55
C SER A 144 -3.57 13.16 24.93
N GLN A 145 -4.35 12.38 24.17
CA GLN A 145 -4.58 10.96 24.42
C GLN A 145 -3.58 10.02 23.74
N ALA A 146 -2.67 10.56 22.91
CA ALA A 146 -1.64 9.78 22.21
C ALA A 146 -0.35 9.56 23.04
N LYS A 147 -0.41 9.75 24.36
CA LYS A 147 0.72 9.56 25.29
C LYS A 147 0.64 8.23 26.03
#